data_AF-A0A1B2YR99-F1
#
_entry.id   AF-A0A1B2YR99-F1
#
_cell.length_a   1.000
_cell.length_b   1.000
_cell.length_c   1.000
_cell.angle_alpha   90.00
_cell.angle_beta   90.00
_cell.angle_gamma   90.00
#
_symmetry.space_group_name_H-M   'P 1'
#
loop_
_entity.id
_entity.type
_entity.pdbx_description
1 polymer ?
#
loop_
_entity_poly.entity_id
_entity_poly.type
_entity_poly.pdbx_seq_one_letter_code
_entity_poly.pdbx_strand_id
1 'polypeptide(L)'
;MTTPLYIAYHFEVSPLVPGNEILMAELGVVGFESFVETSDGLSAYIQEKDHYSSILETLQILENDEFSISYRIEAIEQVNWNA
;
A
#
# COMPACT_ATOMS: atom_id res chain seq x y z
N MET A 1 15.99 -4.46 21.74
CA MET A 1 16.17 -4.06 20.33
C MET A 1 15.02 -4.68 19.58
N THR A 2 13.99 -3.91 19.26
CA THR A 2 12.85 -4.41 18.47
C THR A 2 13.18 -4.06 17.03
N THR A 3 13.43 -5.05 16.19
CA THR A 3 13.56 -4.86 14.74
C THR A 3 12.26 -4.21 14.27
N PRO A 4 12.28 -3.06 13.58
CA PRO A 4 11.04 -2.48 13.09
C PRO A 4 10.44 -3.44 12.04
N LEU A 5 9.25 -3.96 12.31
CA LEU A 5 8.50 -4.75 11.36
C LEU A 5 7.77 -3.79 10.42
N TYR A 6 7.80 -4.09 9.13
CA TYR A 6 7.06 -3.37 8.12
C TYR A 6 5.97 -4.28 7.57
N ILE A 7 4.90 -3.67 7.11
CA ILE A 7 3.83 -4.35 6.40
C ILE A 7 3.83 -3.82 4.98
N ALA A 8 4.05 -4.74 4.04
CA ALA A 8 3.98 -4.49 2.62
C ALA A 8 2.57 -4.83 2.13
N TYR A 9 2.00 -3.90 1.39
CA TYR A 9 0.76 -4.10 0.65
C TYR A 9 1.09 -4.10 -0.83
N HIS A 10 0.75 -5.18 -1.52
CA HIS A 10 0.87 -5.21 -2.98
C HIS A 10 -0.52 -5.10 -3.57
N PHE A 11 -0.77 -3.97 -4.24
CA PHE A 11 -2.02 -3.66 -4.91
C PHE A 11 -1.90 -3.97 -6.40
N GLU A 12 -2.93 -4.60 -6.93
CA GLU A 12 -3.21 -4.74 -8.35
C GLU A 12 -4.40 -3.83 -8.65
N VAL A 13 -4.23 -2.92 -9.62
CA VAL A 13 -5.15 -1.82 -9.89
C VAL A 13 -5.54 -1.83 -11.36
N SER A 14 -6.84 -1.84 -11.65
CA SER A 14 -7.35 -1.76 -13.02
C SER A 14 -8.56 -0.82 -13.10
N PRO A 15 -8.55 0.22 -13.94
CA PRO A 15 -7.44 0.64 -14.80
C PRO A 15 -6.28 1.28 -14.02
N LEU A 16 -5.03 0.98 -14.43
CA LEU A 16 -3.80 1.51 -13.83
C LEU A 16 -3.77 3.05 -13.79
N VAL A 17 -4.22 3.71 -14.86
CA VAL A 17 -4.29 5.18 -14.90
C VAL A 17 -5.76 5.59 -15.06
N PRO A 18 -6.29 6.44 -14.16
CA PRO A 18 -5.61 7.15 -13.07
C PRO A 18 -5.51 6.37 -11.74
N GLY A 19 -5.90 5.10 -11.69
CA GLY A 19 -6.07 4.36 -10.43
C GLY A 19 -4.84 4.31 -9.52
N ASN A 20 -3.64 4.12 -10.08
CA ASN A 20 -2.39 4.03 -9.33
C ASN A 20 -2.03 5.35 -8.65
N GLU A 21 -2.22 6.47 -9.36
CA GLU A 21 -1.93 7.82 -8.86
C GLU A 21 -2.87 8.19 -7.70
N ILE A 22 -4.16 7.88 -7.86
CA ILE A 22 -5.18 8.12 -6.82
C ILE A 22 -4.88 7.25 -5.60
N LEU A 23 -4.65 5.95 -5.80
CA LEU A 23 -4.35 5.01 -4.71
C LEU A 23 -3.10 5.43 -3.93
N MET A 24 -2.03 5.82 -4.62
CA MET A 24 -0.80 6.29 -3.97
C MET A 24 -1.06 7.54 -3.12
N ALA A 25 -1.84 8.49 -3.62
CA ALA A 25 -2.19 9.71 -2.89
C ALA A 25 -2.99 9.41 -1.61
N GLU A 26 -3.99 8.53 -1.68
CA GLU A 26 -4.78 8.15 -0.51
C GLU A 26 -3.95 7.36 0.52
N LEU A 27 -3.13 6.41 0.05
CA LEU A 27 -2.24 5.63 0.92
C LEU A 27 -1.23 6.53 1.67
N GLY A 28 -0.71 7.56 1.01
CA GLY A 28 0.19 8.55 1.64
C GLY A 28 -0.47 9.34 2.77
N VAL A 29 -1.78 9.57 2.70
CA VAL A 29 -2.54 10.29 3.75
C VAL A 29 -2.77 9.41 4.98
N VAL A 30 -2.96 8.10 4.78
CA VAL A 30 -3.26 7.17 5.88
C VAL A 30 -2.01 6.64 6.60
N GLY A 31 -0.81 6.92 6.10
CA GLY A 31 0.45 6.66 6.81
C GLY A 31 1.46 5.77 6.07
N PHE A 32 1.23 5.41 4.81
CA PHE A 32 2.24 4.71 4.02
C PHE A 32 3.41 5.64 3.67
N GLU A 33 4.64 5.14 3.84
CA GLU A 33 5.86 5.94 3.73
C GLU A 33 6.63 5.70 2.42
N SER A 34 6.41 4.55 1.78
CA SER A 34 7.14 4.16 0.57
C SER A 34 6.24 3.44 -0.42
N PHE A 35 6.51 3.66 -1.71
CA PHE A 35 5.73 3.12 -2.82
C PHE A 35 6.66 2.62 -3.93
N VAL A 36 6.35 1.46 -4.51
CA VAL A 36 7.05 0.84 -5.63
C VAL A 36 6.02 0.50 -6.69
N GLU A 37 6.02 1.22 -7.81
CA GLU A 37 5.13 0.93 -8.92
C GLU A 37 5.47 -0.42 -9.56
N THR A 38 4.43 -1.15 -9.94
CA THR A 38 4.55 -2.43 -10.64
C THR A 38 3.78 -2.34 -11.97
N SER A 39 3.95 -3.34 -12.83
CA SER A 39 3.25 -3.38 -14.12
C SER A 39 1.72 -3.46 -13.98
N ASP A 40 1.23 -3.94 -12.85
CA ASP A 40 -0.18 -4.22 -12.59
C ASP A 40 -0.77 -3.34 -11.46
N GLY A 41 0.02 -2.44 -10.85
CA GLY A 41 -0.41 -1.56 -9.78
C GLY A 41 0.76 -0.94 -9.02
N LEU A 42 0.78 -1.11 -7.69
CA LEU A 42 1.85 -0.60 -6.84
C LEU A 42 1.99 -1.42 -5.56
N SER A 43 3.17 -1.38 -4.97
CA SER A 43 3.44 -1.90 -3.63
C SER A 43 3.68 -0.75 -2.67
N ALA A 44 2.98 -0.73 -1.55
CA ALA A 44 3.11 0.31 -0.52
C ALA A 44 3.60 -0.28 0.79
N TYR A 45 4.41 0.46 1.53
CA TYR A 45 5.02 0.01 2.78
C TYR A 45 4.67 0.94 3.93
N ILE A 46 4.25 0.35 5.06
CA ILE A 46 3.91 1.04 6.31
C ILE A 46 4.61 0.33 7.48
N GLN A 47 4.98 1.07 8.52
CA GLN A 47 5.52 0.47 9.75
C GLN A 47 4.39 -0.25 10.50
N GLU A 48 4.65 -1.45 11.04
CA GLU A 48 3.66 -2.21 11.82
C GLU A 48 3.06 -1.38 12.97
N LYS A 49 3.86 -0.49 13.58
CA LYS A 49 3.41 0.39 14.67
C LYS A 49 2.34 1.41 14.23
N ASP A 50 2.36 1.82 12.96
CA ASP A 50 1.45 2.80 12.36
C ASP A 50 0.32 2.09 11.57
N HIS A 51 0.44 0.78 11.39
CA HIS A 51 -0.55 -0.05 10.73
C HIS A 51 -1.72 -0.40 11.65
N TYR A 52 -2.92 -0.45 11.07
CA TYR A 52 -4.13 -0.93 11.71
C TYR A 52 -5.05 -1.58 10.67
N SER A 53 -5.84 -2.56 11.08
CA SER A 53 -6.62 -3.42 10.17
C SER A 53 -7.62 -2.67 9.28
N SER A 54 -8.12 -1.53 9.74
CA SER A 54 -9.10 -0.69 9.04
C SER A 54 -8.48 0.40 8.15
N ILE A 55 -7.16 0.43 7.96
CA ILE A 55 -6.51 1.50 7.20
C ILE A 55 -7.04 1.61 5.76
N LEU A 56 -7.33 0.47 5.14
CA LEU A 56 -7.87 0.39 3.78
C LEU A 56 -9.34 0.79 3.68
N GLU A 57 -10.13 0.69 4.76
CA GLU A 57 -11.54 1.13 4.78
C GLU A 57 -11.67 2.65 4.60
N THR A 58 -10.57 3.39 4.77
CA THR A 58 -10.53 4.84 4.56
C THR A 58 -10.32 5.22 3.08
N LEU A 59 -9.92 4.27 2.23
CA LEU A 59 -9.57 4.51 0.84
C LEU A 59 -10.84 4.48 -0.02
N GLN A 60 -11.21 5.63 -0.59
CA GLN A 60 -12.44 5.74 -1.37
C GLN A 60 -12.32 5.00 -2.71
N ILE A 61 -11.11 4.88 -3.24
CA ILE A 61 -10.89 4.17 -4.49
C ILE A 61 -11.22 2.67 -4.39
N LEU A 62 -11.08 2.07 -3.20
CA LEU A 62 -11.45 0.67 -2.96
C LEU A 62 -12.97 0.44 -2.96
N GLU A 63 -13.75 1.47 -2.65
CA GLU A 63 -15.22 1.41 -2.67
C GLU A 63 -15.82 1.79 -4.03
N ASN A 64 -14.98 2.23 -4.99
CA ASN A 64 -15.45 2.68 -6.29
C ASN A 64 -15.45 1.54 -7.32
N ASP A 65 -16.64 1.19 -7.83
CA ASP A 65 -16.85 0.17 -8.88
C ASP A 65 -16.15 0.51 -10.21
N GLU A 66 -15.72 1.76 -10.43
CA GLU A 66 -14.92 2.15 -11.60
C GLU A 66 -13.49 1.57 -11.56
N PHE A 67 -13.01 1.18 -10.38
CA PHE A 67 -11.67 0.63 -10.18
C PHE A 67 -11.74 -0.78 -9.58
N SER A 68 -11.19 -1.74 -10.29
CA SER A 68 -10.97 -3.09 -9.77
C SER A 68 -9.61 -3.12 -9.07
N ILE A 69 -9.63 -3.14 -7.74
CA ILE A 69 -8.41 -3.19 -6.93
C ILE A 69 -8.40 -4.47 -6.09
N SER A 70 -7.31 -5.21 -6.18
CA SER A 70 -7.01 -6.36 -5.33
C SER A 70 -5.73 -6.10 -4.56
N TYR A 71 -5.60 -6.65 -3.35
CA TYR A 71 -4.39 -6.46 -2.56
C TYR A 71 -3.99 -7.72 -1.81
N ARG A 72 -2.69 -7.86 -1.57
CA ARG A 72 -2.12 -8.85 -0.66
C ARG A 72 -1.24 -8.15 0.36
N ILE A 73 -1.26 -8.67 1.58
CA ILE A 73 -0.54 -8.11 2.73
C ILE A 73 0.57 -9.09 3.10
N GLU A 74 1.77 -8.57 3.31
CA GLU A 74 2.93 -9.33 3.74
C GLU A 74 3.63 -8.61 4.89
N ALA A 75 3.85 -9.33 5.99
CA ALA A 75 4.69 -8.84 7.08
C ALA A 75 6.15 -9.09 6.72
N ILE A 76 6.91 -8.02 6.54
CA ILE A 76 8.33 -8.07 6.21
C ILE A 76 9.14 -7.57 7.40
N GLU A 77 10.22 -8.27 7.73
CA GLU A 77 11.25 -7.69 8.59
C GLU A 77 11.89 -6.50 7.86
N GLN A 78 12.46 -5.53 8.58
CA GLN A 78 13.21 -4.45 7.95
C GLN A 78 14.36 -5.04 7.11
N VAL A 79 14.10 -5.30 5.83
CA VAL A 79 15.13 -5.55 4.84
C VAL A 79 15.80 -4.20 4.64
N ASN A 80 17.10 -4.13 4.87
CA ASN A 80 17.85 -2.91 4.60
C ASN A 80 17.78 -2.64 3.09
N TRP A 81 16.80 -1.85 2.66
CA TRP A 81 16.62 -1.43 1.26
C TRP A 81 17.76 -0.51 0.77
N ASN A 82 18.62 -0.06 1.69
CA ASN A 82 19.86 0.69 1.43
C ASN A 82 21.10 -0.23 1.53
N ALA A 83 21.25 -1.19 0.62
CA ALA A 83 22.52 -1.90 0.44
C ALA A 83 23.40 -1.18 -0.60
#